data_AF-A0A2S9GRW6-F1
#
_entry.id   AF-A0A2S9GRW6-F1
#
_cell.length_a   1.000
_cell.length_b   1.000
_cell.length_c   1.000
_cell.angle_alpha   90.00
_cell.angle_beta   90.00
_cell.angle_gamma   90.00
#
_symmetry.space_group_name_H-M   'P 1'
#
loop_
_entity.id
_entity.type
_entity.pdbx_description
1 polymer ?
#
loop_
_entity_poly.entity_id
_entity_poly.type
_entity_poly.pdbx_seq_one_letter_code
_entity_poly.pdbx_strand_id
1 'polypeptide(L)' 'RLDLLFNNAGIVWGGDTELLTLDQWNAIIDVNIRGVVHGIAAAYPQMLQQGHGHIVNTASMAGLTAAG' A
#
# COMPACT_ATOMS: atom_id res chain seq x y z
N ARG A 1 11.87 -18.40 -4.61
CA ARG A 1 11.67 -18.46 -3.15
C ARG A 1 11.53 -17.04 -2.65
N LEU A 2 10.45 -16.73 -1.92
CA LEU A 2 10.16 -15.40 -1.38
C LEU A 2 9.65 -15.59 0.04
N ASP A 3 10.45 -15.17 1.02
CA ASP A 3 10.16 -15.47 2.43
C ASP A 3 9.37 -14.33 3.09
N LEU A 4 9.67 -13.09 2.70
CA LEU A 4 9.09 -11.88 3.26
C LEU A 4 8.77 -10.88 2.15
N LEU A 5 7.56 -10.31 2.17
CA LEU A 5 7.20 -9.12 1.40
C LEU A 5 6.81 -8.00 2.37
N PHE A 6 7.39 -6.82 2.18
CA PHE A 6 7.03 -5.61 2.91
C PHE A 6 6.42 -4.59 1.95
N ASN A 7 5.10 -4.48 1.95
CA ASN A 7 4.41 -3.41 1.24
C ASN A 7 4.51 -2.11 2.06
N ASN A 8 5.66 -1.44 1.92
CA ASN A 8 5.99 -0.21 2.65
C ASN A 8 5.99 1.05 1.77
N ALA A 9 6.06 0.89 0.44
CA ALA A 9 6.03 2.03 -0.47
C ALA A 9 4.73 2.82 -0.28
N GLY A 10 4.85 4.11 -0.03
CA GLY A 10 3.73 5.01 0.18
C GLY A 10 4.13 6.46 -0.08
N ILE A 11 3.19 7.24 -0.60
CA ILE A 11 3.33 8.68 -0.81
C ILE A 11 2.20 9.44 -0.11
N VAL A 12 2.46 10.72 0.16
CA VAL A 12 1.46 11.65 0.69
C VAL A 12 1.66 13.00 0.01
N TRP A 13 0.56 13.72 -0.19
CA TRP A 13 0.61 15.14 -0.53
C TRP A 13 0.23 15.94 0.70
N GLY A 14 1.09 16.90 1.07
CA GLY A 14 0.79 17.83 2.16
C GLY A 14 -0.04 19.01 1.67
N GLY A 15 -0.88 19.55 2.55
CA GLY A 15 -1.75 20.69 2.26
C GLY A 15 -3.21 20.38 2.59
N ASP A 16 -4.06 21.40 2.48
CA ASP A 16 -5.49 21.27 2.71
C ASP A 16 -6.14 20.38 1.65
N THR A 17 -7.02 19.48 2.08
CA THR A 17 -7.73 18.51 1.23
C THR A 17 -8.38 19.15 0.01
N GLU A 18 -8.92 20.37 0.16
CA GLU A 18 -9.58 21.13 -0.91
C GLU A 18 -8.66 21.59 -2.03
N LEU A 19 -7.34 21.61 -1.79
CA LEU A 19 -6.33 22.04 -2.75
C LEU A 19 -5.77 20.88 -3.58
N LEU A 20 -6.07 19.63 -3.23
CA LEU A 20 -5.56 18.46 -3.96
C LEU A 20 -6.28 18.28 -5.29
N THR A 21 -5.48 18.16 -6.35
CA THR A 21 -5.97 17.81 -7.68
C THR A 21 -6.33 16.32 -7.77
N LEU A 22 -7.18 15.95 -8.73
CA LEU A 22 -7.53 14.55 -8.97
C LEU A 22 -6.31 13.69 -9.32
N ASP A 23 -5.33 14.24 -10.04
CA ASP A 23 -4.10 13.51 -10.39
C ASP A 23 -3.26 13.18 -9.16
N GLN A 24 -3.20 14.11 -8.19
CA GLN A 24 -2.53 13.87 -6.91
C GLN A 24 -3.26 12.82 -6.08
N TRP A 25 -4.60 12.85 -6.05
CA TRP A 25 -5.40 11.80 -5.42
C TRP A 25 -5.16 10.44 -6.07
N ASN A 26 -5.20 10.38 -7.40
CA ASN A 26 -4.97 9.16 -8.14
C ASN A 26 -3.57 8.59 -7.86
N ALA A 27 -2.54 9.44 -7.82
CA ALA A 27 -1.19 9.01 -7.47
C ALA A 27 -1.11 8.39 -6.07
N ILE A 28 -1.76 9.01 -5.06
CA ILE A 28 -1.81 8.46 -3.70
C ILE A 28 -2.48 7.08 -3.71
N ILE A 29 -3.63 6.94 -4.39
CA ILE A 29 -4.37 5.68 -4.44
C ILE A 29 -3.58 4.60 -5.21
N ASP A 30 -2.94 4.98 -6.32
CA ASP A 30 -2.12 4.09 -7.14
C ASP A 30 -0.98 3.49 -6.33
N VAL A 31 -0.25 4.30 -5.57
CA VAL A 31 0.88 3.80 -4.78
C VAL A 31 0.39 3.09 -3.50
N ASN A 32 -0.44 3.75 -2.70
CA ASN A 32 -0.71 3.31 -1.33
C ASN A 32 -1.75 2.17 -1.25
N ILE A 33 -2.60 2.03 -2.27
CA ILE A 33 -3.67 1.02 -2.29
C ILE A 33 -3.43 0.03 -3.41
N ARG A 34 -3.36 0.48 -4.67
CA ARG A 34 -3.21 -0.44 -5.81
C ARG A 34 -1.83 -1.10 -5.79
N GLY A 35 -0.78 -0.39 -5.40
CA GLY A 35 0.57 -0.93 -5.21
C GLY A 35 0.61 -2.10 -4.22
N VAL A 36 -0.09 -1.98 -3.08
CA VAL A 36 -0.20 -3.06 -2.08
C VAL A 36 -0.92 -4.28 -2.68
N VAL A 37 -2.04 -4.06 -3.37
CA VAL A 37 -2.79 -5.13 -4.04
C VAL A 37 -1.93 -5.84 -5.09
N HIS A 38 -1.18 -5.09 -5.89
CA HIS A 38 -0.26 -5.66 -6.89
C HIS A 38 0.88 -6.46 -6.24
N GLY A 39 1.45 -5.97 -5.14
CA GLY A 39 2.45 -6.70 -4.37
C GLY A 39 1.92 -8.04 -3.85
N ILE A 40 0.71 -8.05 -3.29
CA ILE A 40 0.04 -9.27 -2.82
C ILE A 40 -0.23 -10.22 -4.00
N ALA A 41 -0.81 -9.71 -5.09
CA ALA A 41 -1.14 -10.52 -6.27
C ALA A 41 0.10 -11.19 -6.89
N ALA A 42 1.26 -10.53 -6.83
CA ALA A 42 2.52 -11.08 -7.32
C ALA A 42 3.16 -12.09 -6.34
N ALA A 43 3.16 -11.79 -5.04
CA ALA A 43 3.89 -12.60 -4.05
C ALA A 43 3.11 -13.81 -3.53
N TYR A 44 1.81 -13.66 -3.33
CA TYR A 44 0.99 -14.65 -2.62
C TYR A 44 0.93 -16.02 -3.32
N PRO A 45 0.76 -16.12 -4.66
CA PRO A 45 0.77 -17.42 -5.33
C PRO A 45 2.07 -18.20 -5.13
N GLN A 46 3.21 -17.51 -5.14
CA GLN A 46 4.51 -18.13 -4.91
C GLN A 46 4.66 -18.61 -3.46
N MET A 47 4.23 -17.80 -2.49
CA MET A 47 4.27 -18.17 -1.05
C MET A 47 3.38 -19.40 -0.76
N LEU A 48 2.22 -19.49 -1.42
CA LEU A 48 1.37 -20.69 -1.35
C LEU A 48 2.08 -21.92 -1.92
N GLN A 49 2.70 -21.83 -3.10
CA GLN A 49 3.40 -22.96 -3.74
C GLN A 49 4.57 -23.47 -2.91
N GLN A 50 5.34 -22.59 -2.26
CA GLN A 50 6.46 -22.98 -1.39
C GLN A 50 6.01 -23.43 0.02
N GLY A 51 4.73 -23.25 0.38
CA GLY A 51 4.16 -23.65 1.66
C GLY A 51 4.55 -22.75 2.85
N HIS A 52 5.21 -21.61 2.62
CA HIS A 52 5.57 -20.65 3.68
C HIS A 52 5.78 -19.23 3.13
N GLY A 53 5.66 -18.22 3.99
CA GLY A 53 5.96 -16.82 3.67
C GLY A 53 5.14 -15.86 4.52
N HIS A 54 5.61 -14.61 4.66
CA HIS A 54 4.88 -13.55 5.37
C HIS A 54 4.80 -12.28 4.53
N ILE A 55 3.62 -11.66 4.56
CA ILE A 55 3.37 -10.34 3.97
C ILE A 55 3.09 -9.36 5.10
N VAL A 56 3.80 -8.25 5.13
CA VAL A 56 3.60 -7.15 6.07
C VAL A 56 3.23 -5.90 5.27
N ASN A 57 2.11 -5.28 5.62
CA ASN A 57 1.66 -4.01 5.02
C ASN A 57 1.86 -2.90 6.04
N THR A 58 2.58 -1.84 5.66
CA THR A 58 2.75 -0.67 6.52
C THR A 58 1.45 0.15 6.48
N ALA A 59 0.83 0.34 7.63
CA ALA A 59 -0.31 1.23 7.83
C ALA A 59 0.09 2.43 8.71
N SER A 60 -0.83 3.37 8.90
CA SER A 60 -0.64 4.56 9.74
C SER A 60 -1.87 4.80 10.61
N MET A 61 -1.71 5.58 11.68
CA MET A 61 -2.80 6.14 12.49
C MET A 61 -3.86 6.82 11.61
N ALA A 62 -3.43 7.50 10.54
CA ALA A 62 -4.32 8.18 9.59
C ALA A 62 -5.27 7.22 8.83
N GLY A 63 -5.00 5.90 8.83
CA GLY A 63 -5.90 4.89 8.27
C GLY A 63 -6.94 4.36 9.27
N LEU A 64 -6.82 4.68 10.56
CA LEU A 64 -7.73 4.21 11.62
C LEU A 64 -8.71 5.29 12.08
N THR A 65 -8.35 6.55 11.88
CA THR A 65 -9.12 7.71 12.32
C THR A 65 -8.99 8.81 11.28
N ALA A 66 -10.08 9.53 11.04
CA ALA A 66 -10.01 10.74 10.24
C ALA A 66 -9.11 11.75 10.95
N ALA A 67 -8.24 12.39 10.19
CA ALA A 67 -7.50 13.57 10.62
C ALA A 67 -8.04 14.77 9.85
N GLY A 68 -8.38 15.83 10.59
CA GLY A 68 -8.96 17.08 10.09
C GLY A 68 -8.99 18.06 11.24
#